data_AF-A0A950T556-F1
#
_entry.id   AF-A0A950T556-F1
#
_cell.length_a   1.000
_cell.length_b   1.000
_cell.length_c   1.000
_cell.angle_alpha   90.00
_cell.angle_beta   90.00
_cell.angle_gamma   90.00
#
_symmetry.space_group_name_H-M   'P 1'
#
loop_
_entity.id
_entity.type
_entity.pdbx_description
1 polymer ?
#
loop_
_entity_poly.entity_id
_entity_poly.type
_entity_poly.pdbx_seq_one_letter_code
_entity_poly.pdbx_strand_id
1 'polypeptide(L)'
;MFNKVSYRRGVIEGVIFYTLGRLCALINPVVFPDWTYVAAPLLFLALQYLIAPVWATRRITSTKRERLSKRFWLLGPRLAAICFGIDLLVTLAFGMPVNNLVGVQQGPVLLRLVTSGANHLSLTGFVLYELETAAALFAFFTLAVICTRLAMGGFLRFTMPAGGNRVTL
;
A
#
# COMPACT_ATOMS: atom_id res chain seq x y z
N MET A 1 7.81 -22.05 -8.60
CA MET A 1 9.27 -21.78 -8.46
C MET A 1 9.61 -20.32 -8.13
N PHE A 2 8.74 -19.34 -8.40
CA PHE A 2 9.04 -17.92 -8.15
C PHE A 2 8.78 -17.39 -6.73
N ASN A 3 8.06 -18.11 -5.86
CA ASN A 3 7.38 -17.52 -4.68
C ASN A 3 8.26 -17.07 -3.51
N LYS A 4 9.57 -17.25 -3.55
CA LYS A 4 10.44 -17.00 -2.40
C LYS A 4 11.58 -16.05 -2.76
N VAL A 5 11.52 -14.85 -2.20
CA VAL A 5 12.57 -13.83 -2.31
C VAL A 5 13.04 -13.38 -0.94
N SER A 6 14.22 -12.75 -0.91
CA SER A 6 14.76 -12.16 0.31
C SER A 6 13.84 -11.05 0.83
N TYR A 7 13.87 -10.82 2.14
CA TYR A 7 13.06 -9.78 2.79
C TYR A 7 13.21 -8.41 2.10
N ARG A 8 14.45 -8.03 1.77
CA ARG A 8 14.74 -6.76 1.08
C ARG A 8 14.09 -6.70 -0.30
N ARG A 9 14.20 -7.78 -1.08
CA ARG A 9 13.65 -7.81 -2.44
C ARG A 9 12.12 -7.80 -2.45
N GLY A 10 11.47 -8.51 -1.52
CA GLY A 10 10.01 -8.48 -1.40
C GLY A 10 9.47 -7.10 -1.02
N VAL A 11 10.17 -6.37 -0.14
CA VAL A 11 9.84 -4.97 0.17
C VAL A 11 10.00 -4.08 -1.06
N ILE A 12 11.10 -4.21 -1.80
CA ILE A 12 11.33 -3.43 -3.03
C ILE A 12 10.25 -3.72 -4.08
N GLU A 13 9.89 -4.99 -4.31
CA GLU A 13 8.80 -5.35 -5.23
C GLU A 13 7.47 -4.70 -4.81
N GLY A 14 7.13 -4.76 -3.51
CA GLY A 14 5.92 -4.11 -2.99
C GLY A 14 5.92 -2.60 -3.17
N VAL A 15 7.06 -1.95 -2.94
CA VAL A 15 7.23 -0.51 -3.17
C VAL A 15 7.06 -0.18 -4.66
N ILE A 16 7.64 -0.97 -5.56
CA ILE A 16 7.49 -0.75 -7.01
C ILE A 16 6.01 -0.84 -7.43
N PHE A 17 5.26 -1.83 -6.94
CA PHE A 17 3.83 -1.91 -7.23
C PHE A 17 3.07 -0.70 -6.69
N TYR A 18 3.38 -0.27 -5.47
CA TYR A 18 2.79 0.93 -4.90
C TYR A 18 3.05 2.16 -5.76
N THR A 19 4.31 2.38 -6.16
CA THR A 19 4.69 3.56 -6.96
C THR A 19 4.08 3.52 -8.35
N LEU A 20 4.00 2.35 -8.98
CA LEU A 20 3.33 2.19 -10.26
C LEU A 20 1.83 2.50 -10.13
N GLY A 21 1.15 1.95 -9.12
CA GLY A 21 -0.25 2.25 -8.84
C GLY A 21 -0.46 3.75 -8.60
N ARG A 22 0.46 4.39 -7.85
CA ARG A 22 0.41 5.83 -7.57
C ARG A 22 0.59 6.68 -8.84
N LEU A 23 1.58 6.37 -9.66
CA LEU A 23 1.82 7.09 -10.92
C LEU A 23 0.64 6.89 -11.88
N CYS A 24 0.09 5.68 -11.96
CA CYS A 24 -1.08 5.39 -12.75
C CYS A 24 -2.34 6.11 -12.21
N ALA A 25 -2.43 6.39 -10.91
CA ALA A 25 -3.52 7.16 -10.32
C ALA A 25 -3.50 8.66 -10.65
N LEU A 26 -2.43 9.17 -11.26
CA LEU A 26 -2.35 10.52 -11.85
C LEU A 26 -3.04 10.57 -13.23
N ILE A 27 -4.28 10.07 -13.28
CA ILE A 27 -5.05 9.98 -14.52
C ILE A 27 -5.56 11.36 -14.91
N ASN A 28 -5.38 11.70 -16.20
CA ASN A 28 -6.03 12.84 -16.83
C ASN A 28 -7.36 12.39 -17.49
N PRO A 29 -8.51 13.04 -17.21
CA PRO A 29 -9.79 12.72 -17.85
C PRO A 29 -9.77 12.84 -19.39
N VAL A 30 -8.81 13.56 -19.96
CA VAL A 30 -8.62 13.65 -21.43
C VAL A 30 -8.13 12.33 -22.03
N VAL A 31 -7.38 11.52 -21.26
CA VAL A 31 -6.77 10.27 -21.75
C VAL A 31 -7.68 9.06 -21.50
N PHE A 32 -8.53 9.13 -20.47
CA PHE A 32 -9.45 8.05 -20.09
C PHE A 32 -10.90 8.55 -20.11
N PRO A 33 -11.56 8.55 -21.28
CA PRO A 33 -12.94 8.99 -21.39
C PRO A 33 -13.95 7.98 -20.81
N ASP A 34 -15.12 8.49 -20.44
CA ASP A 34 -16.30 7.71 -20.02
C ASP A 34 -16.07 6.82 -18.79
N TRP A 35 -16.42 5.53 -18.88
CA TRP A 35 -16.44 4.61 -17.73
C TRP A 35 -15.03 4.21 -17.29
N THR A 36 -14.05 4.41 -18.16
CA THR A 36 -12.63 4.14 -17.86
C THR A 36 -12.10 5.10 -16.79
N TYR A 37 -12.67 6.30 -16.69
CA TYR A 37 -12.38 7.27 -15.63
C TYR A 37 -12.84 6.79 -14.24
N VAL A 38 -13.78 5.85 -14.15
CA VAL A 38 -14.24 5.26 -12.88
C VAL A 38 -13.50 3.96 -12.59
N ALA A 39 -13.38 3.08 -13.60
CA ALA A 39 -12.79 1.76 -13.44
C ALA A 39 -11.26 1.81 -13.22
N ALA A 40 -10.54 2.69 -13.93
CA ALA A 40 -9.08 2.75 -13.84
C ALA A 40 -8.59 3.25 -12.47
N PRO A 41 -9.13 4.33 -11.87
CA PRO A 41 -8.75 4.72 -10.51
C PRO A 41 -9.08 3.66 -9.47
N LEU A 42 -10.21 2.95 -9.59
CA LEU A 42 -10.54 1.84 -8.69
C LEU A 42 -9.52 0.70 -8.77
N LEU A 43 -9.07 0.37 -9.98
CA LEU A 43 -8.01 -0.62 -10.19
C LEU A 43 -6.69 -0.14 -9.58
N PHE A 44 -6.32 1.13 -9.76
CA PHE A 44 -5.08 1.68 -9.21
C PHE A 44 -5.12 1.79 -7.69
N LEU A 45 -6.27 2.15 -7.10
CA LEU A 45 -6.49 2.10 -5.66
C LEU A 45 -6.34 0.67 -5.12
N ALA A 46 -6.93 -0.32 -5.80
CA ALA A 46 -6.74 -1.72 -5.43
C ALA A 46 -5.27 -2.14 -5.53
N LEU A 47 -4.55 -1.67 -6.55
CA LEU A 47 -3.15 -1.98 -6.75
C LEU A 47 -2.26 -1.36 -5.65
N GLN A 48 -2.57 -0.13 -5.28
CA GLN A 48 -1.86 0.66 -4.28
C GLN A 48 -2.10 0.16 -2.85
N TYR A 49 -3.35 -0.08 -2.46
CA TYR A 49 -3.73 -0.42 -1.08
C TYR A 49 -3.80 -1.91 -0.78
N LEU A 50 -4.13 -2.76 -1.76
CA LEU A 50 -4.31 -4.21 -1.56
C LEU A 50 -3.20 -5.02 -2.21
N ILE A 51 -2.93 -4.84 -3.50
CA ILE A 51 -2.01 -5.72 -4.23
C ILE A 51 -0.58 -5.55 -3.75
N ALA A 52 -0.10 -4.31 -3.56
CA ALA A 52 1.26 -4.05 -3.10
C ALA A 52 1.62 -4.77 -1.77
N PRO A 53 0.86 -4.62 -0.67
CA PRO A 53 1.15 -5.33 0.58
C PRO A 53 0.92 -6.84 0.45
N VAL A 54 -0.12 -7.29 -0.27
CA VAL A 54 -0.40 -8.72 -0.47
C VAL A 54 0.70 -9.41 -1.26
N TRP A 55 1.23 -8.75 -2.28
CA TRP A 55 2.32 -9.27 -3.08
C TRP A 55 3.58 -9.38 -2.23
N ALA A 56 3.97 -8.31 -1.54
CA ALA A 56 5.15 -8.30 -0.69
C ALA A 56 5.10 -9.42 0.36
N THR A 57 3.96 -9.65 1.02
CA THR A 57 3.83 -10.71 2.03
C THR A 57 3.87 -12.11 1.47
N ARG A 58 3.22 -12.35 0.32
CA ARG A 58 3.24 -13.65 -0.35
C ARG A 58 4.65 -14.04 -0.78
N ARG A 59 5.45 -13.07 -1.20
CA ARG A 59 6.82 -13.24 -1.71
C ARG A 59 7.84 -13.45 -0.59
N ILE A 60 7.57 -12.91 0.60
CA ILE A 60 8.43 -13.05 1.78
C ILE A 60 7.97 -14.28 2.58
N THR A 61 8.38 -15.46 2.12
CA THR A 61 8.16 -16.71 2.85
C THR A 61 9.27 -16.94 3.88
N SER A 62 8.91 -17.04 5.16
CA SER A 62 9.86 -17.47 6.21
C SER A 62 10.12 -18.97 6.07
N THR A 63 11.39 -19.35 6.10
CA THR A 63 11.80 -20.76 6.06
C THR A 63 11.72 -21.46 7.41
N LYS A 64 11.78 -20.70 8.50
CA LYS A 64 11.69 -21.24 9.86
C LYS A 64 10.24 -21.15 10.34
N ARG A 65 9.79 -22.19 11.06
CA ARG A 65 8.52 -22.29 11.81
C ARG A 65 8.42 -21.21 12.90
N GLU A 66 8.57 -19.95 12.53
CA GLU A 66 8.53 -18.84 13.47
C GLU A 66 7.08 -18.44 13.68
N ARG A 67 6.60 -18.62 14.92
CA ARG A 67 5.58 -17.74 15.50
C ARG A 67 5.91 -16.32 15.08
N LEU A 68 4.91 -15.59 14.58
CA LEU A 68 4.96 -14.22 14.07
C LEU A 68 6.11 -13.41 14.68
N SER A 69 7.29 -13.43 14.03
CA SER A 69 8.45 -12.79 14.59
C SER A 69 8.26 -11.27 14.54
N LYS A 70 8.91 -10.53 15.45
CA LYS A 70 8.84 -9.06 15.53
C LYS A 70 9.05 -8.39 14.15
N ARG A 71 9.86 -9.01 13.29
CA ARG A 71 10.12 -8.59 11.90
C ARG A 71 8.88 -8.62 11.01
N PHE A 72 7.98 -9.57 11.22
CA PHE A 72 6.76 -9.69 10.43
C PHE A 72 5.68 -8.69 10.87
N TRP A 73 5.52 -8.48 12.17
CA TRP A 73 4.63 -7.44 12.70
C TRP A 73 5.05 -6.04 12.22
N LEU A 74 6.36 -5.79 12.17
CA LEU A 74 6.93 -4.53 11.67
C LEU A 74 6.93 -4.40 10.15
N LEU A 75 6.62 -5.46 9.39
CA LEU A 75 6.66 -5.42 7.93
C LEU A 75 5.58 -4.48 7.36
N GLY A 76 4.34 -4.58 7.83
CA GLY A 76 3.24 -3.71 7.41
C GLY A 76 3.52 -2.23 7.68
N PRO A 77 3.81 -1.83 8.93
CA PRO A 77 4.13 -0.44 9.26
C PRO A 77 5.37 0.08 8.52
N ARG A 78 6.41 -0.74 8.35
CA ARG A 78 7.63 -0.33 7.64
C ARG A 78 7.38 -0.12 6.16
N LEU A 79 6.60 -0.99 5.52
CA LEU A 79 6.27 -0.87 4.10
C LEU A 79 5.36 0.35 3.89
N ALA A 80 4.40 0.58 4.79
CA ALA A 80 3.55 1.77 4.80
C ALA A 80 4.38 3.06 4.93
N ALA A 81 5.33 3.12 5.87
CA ALA A 81 6.19 4.29 6.05
C ALA A 81 7.04 4.61 4.81
N ILE A 82 7.59 3.59 4.14
CA ILE A 82 8.37 3.79 2.90
C ILE A 82 7.46 4.27 1.76
N CYS A 83 6.28 3.65 1.62
CA CYS A 83 5.32 4.03 0.59
C CYS A 83 4.76 5.42 0.81
N PHE A 84 4.47 5.81 2.07
CA PHE A 84 4.08 7.16 2.44
C PHE A 84 5.18 8.18 2.12
N GLY A 85 6.45 7.86 2.41
CA GLY A 85 7.57 8.73 2.05
C GLY A 85 7.68 8.97 0.54
N ILE A 86 7.41 7.96 -0.28
CA ILE A 86 7.37 8.12 -1.74
C ILE A 86 6.11 8.85 -2.18
N ASP A 87 4.97 8.58 -1.55
CA ASP A 87 3.71 9.27 -1.82
C ASP A 87 3.87 10.78 -1.65
N LEU A 88 4.49 11.18 -0.54
CA LEU A 88 4.80 12.56 -0.20
C LEU A 88 5.70 13.21 -1.25
N LEU A 89 6.76 12.52 -1.70
CA LEU A 89 7.60 13.04 -2.79
C LEU A 89 6.80 13.21 -4.09
N VAL A 90 5.91 12.27 -4.41
CA VAL A 90 5.07 12.33 -5.61
C VAL A 90 4.02 13.43 -5.49
N THR A 91 3.38 13.62 -4.33
CA THR A 91 2.39 14.70 -4.12
C THR A 91 3.03 16.08 -4.21
N LEU A 92 4.23 16.25 -3.65
CA LEU A 92 5.01 17.48 -3.77
C LEU A 92 5.42 17.78 -5.22
N ALA A 93 5.91 16.78 -5.96
CA ALA A 93 6.48 16.98 -7.30
C ALA A 93 5.45 16.97 -8.45
N PHE A 94 4.46 16.07 -8.40
CA PHE A 94 3.53 15.81 -9.51
C PHE A 94 2.09 16.20 -9.21
N GLY A 95 1.74 16.39 -7.93
CA GLY A 95 0.42 16.84 -7.51
C GLY A 95 -0.40 15.75 -6.82
N MET A 96 -1.56 16.17 -6.33
CA MET A 96 -2.44 15.27 -5.59
C MET A 96 -3.19 14.35 -6.57
N PRO A 97 -3.27 13.05 -6.26
CA PRO A 97 -4.09 12.10 -6.99
C PRO A 97 -5.56 12.51 -6.91
N VAL A 98 -6.36 11.92 -7.79
CA VAL A 98 -7.82 12.02 -7.72
C VAL A 98 -8.33 11.29 -6.48
N ASN A 99 -8.41 11.99 -5.34
CA ASN A 99 -8.80 11.36 -4.06
C ASN A 99 -10.32 11.27 -3.86
N ASN A 100 -11.09 11.93 -4.71
CA ASN A 100 -12.54 11.76 -4.79
C ASN A 100 -12.84 11.08 -6.10
N LEU A 101 -13.70 10.06 -6.09
CA LEU A 101 -14.22 9.34 -7.27
C LEU A 101 -14.86 10.25 -8.36
N VAL A 102 -14.82 11.58 -8.19
CA VAL A 102 -15.38 12.64 -9.04
C VAL A 102 -14.44 13.87 -9.13
N GLY A 103 -13.17 13.76 -8.72
CA GLY A 103 -12.22 14.90 -8.65
C GLY A 103 -11.25 14.97 -9.83
N VAL A 104 -10.93 16.16 -10.34
CA VAL A 104 -9.86 16.32 -11.35
C VAL A 104 -8.49 16.29 -10.65
N GLN A 105 -7.50 15.66 -11.29
CA GLN A 105 -6.11 15.68 -10.82
C GLN A 105 -5.69 17.13 -10.56
N GLN A 106 -5.27 17.41 -9.33
CA GLN A 106 -4.83 18.74 -8.97
C GLN A 106 -3.31 18.80 -9.10
N GLY A 107 -2.79 19.80 -9.79
CA GLY A 107 -1.36 19.97 -10.09
C GLY A 107 -0.44 20.00 -8.86
N PRO A 108 0.88 20.17 -9.06
CA PRO A 108 1.91 20.02 -8.03
C PRO A 108 1.63 20.88 -6.80
N VAL A 109 1.72 20.27 -5.62
CA VAL A 109 1.41 20.93 -4.34
C VAL A 109 2.36 22.11 -4.07
N LEU A 110 3.63 22.01 -4.47
CA LEU A 110 4.60 23.09 -4.30
C LEU A 110 4.15 24.40 -4.97
N LEU A 111 3.61 24.32 -6.18
CA LEU A 111 3.11 25.50 -6.88
C LEU A 111 1.85 26.02 -6.20
N ARG A 112 0.98 25.13 -5.72
CA ARG A 112 -0.32 25.49 -5.12
C ARG A 112 -0.24 26.05 -3.71
N LEU A 113 0.84 25.79 -2.99
CA LEU A 113 1.15 26.40 -1.69
C LEU A 113 1.57 27.86 -1.81
N VAL A 114 2.07 28.29 -2.98
CA VAL A 114 2.58 29.65 -3.22
C VAL A 114 1.58 30.50 -4.02
N THR A 115 0.68 29.88 -4.79
CA THR A 115 -0.33 30.61 -5.59
C THR A 115 -1.54 31.01 -4.75
N SER A 116 -2.01 32.26 -4.88
CA SER A 116 -3.30 32.71 -4.36
C SER A 116 -4.45 32.46 -5.37
N GLY A 117 -5.68 32.23 -4.87
CA GLY A 117 -6.87 32.04 -5.71
C GLY A 117 -7.58 30.69 -5.48
N ALA A 118 -8.51 30.33 -6.37
CA ALA A 118 -9.34 29.11 -6.25
C ALA A 118 -8.53 27.79 -6.23
N ASN A 119 -7.26 27.82 -6.66
CA ASN A 119 -6.36 26.68 -6.66
C ASN A 119 -5.41 26.65 -5.44
N HIS A 120 -5.48 27.62 -4.53
CA HIS A 120 -4.64 27.68 -3.32
C HIS A 120 -4.95 26.50 -2.40
N LEU A 121 -3.90 25.80 -1.98
CA LEU A 121 -4.00 24.73 -1.00
C LEU A 121 -3.55 25.27 0.36
N SER A 122 -4.40 25.23 1.38
CA SER A 122 -3.98 25.58 2.74
C SER A 122 -3.00 24.52 3.26
N LEU A 123 -1.97 24.98 3.99
CA LEU A 123 -1.02 24.07 4.66
C LEU A 123 -1.74 23.09 5.60
N THR A 124 -2.80 23.55 6.29
CA THR A 124 -3.61 22.70 7.16
C THR A 124 -4.40 21.65 6.37
N GLY A 125 -4.98 22.02 5.22
CA GLY A 125 -5.67 21.07 4.35
C GLY A 125 -4.72 20.02 3.76
N PHE A 126 -3.51 20.43 3.39
CA PHE A 126 -2.46 19.50 2.96
C PHE A 126 -2.05 18.53 4.06
N VAL A 127 -1.81 19.02 5.28
CA VAL A 127 -1.42 18.16 6.41
C VAL A 127 -2.54 17.17 6.77
N LEU A 128 -3.80 17.61 6.80
CA LEU A 128 -4.93 16.71 7.05
C LEU A 128 -5.05 15.64 5.96
N TYR A 129 -4.92 16.03 4.69
CA TYR A 129 -4.90 15.11 3.57
C TYR A 129 -3.80 14.06 3.71
N GLU A 130 -2.56 14.48 3.99
CA GLU A 130 -1.43 13.56 4.14
C GLU A 130 -1.55 12.69 5.41
N LEU A 131 -2.21 13.18 6.46
CA LEU A 131 -2.51 12.38 7.65
C LEU A 131 -3.55 11.30 7.36
N GLU A 132 -4.59 11.62 6.58
CA GLU A 132 -5.59 10.64 6.14
C GLU A 132 -4.96 9.56 5.25
N THR A 133 -4.12 9.96 4.28
CA THR A 133 -3.41 9.00 3.42
C THR A 133 -2.46 8.13 4.25
N ALA A 134 -1.70 8.71 5.18
CA ALA A 134 -0.84 7.97 6.09
C ALA A 134 -1.65 6.95 6.91
N ALA A 135 -2.74 7.39 7.55
CA ALA A 135 -3.59 6.53 8.37
C ALA A 135 -4.18 5.37 7.57
N ALA A 136 -4.67 5.64 6.35
CA ALA A 136 -5.17 4.62 5.45
C ALA A 136 -4.07 3.62 5.06
N LEU A 137 -2.87 4.09 4.70
CA LEU A 137 -1.74 3.22 4.37
C LEU A 137 -1.34 2.32 5.54
N PHE A 138 -1.21 2.88 6.75
CA PHE A 138 -0.88 2.11 7.95
C PHE A 138 -1.96 1.05 8.25
N ALA A 139 -3.24 1.42 8.18
CA ALA A 139 -4.34 0.50 8.44
C ALA A 139 -4.43 -0.62 7.39
N PHE A 140 -4.49 -0.28 6.10
CA PHE A 140 -4.65 -1.26 5.04
C PHE A 140 -3.42 -2.16 4.89
N PHE A 141 -2.21 -1.62 5.00
CA PHE A 141 -1.01 -2.46 4.85
C PHE A 141 -0.85 -3.41 6.03
N THR A 142 -1.12 -2.97 7.26
CA THR A 142 -1.07 -3.88 8.42
C THR A 142 -2.13 -4.97 8.31
N LEU A 143 -3.36 -4.62 7.96
CA LEU A 143 -4.46 -5.57 7.79
C LEU A 143 -4.16 -6.56 6.65
N ALA A 144 -3.76 -6.07 5.47
CA ALA A 144 -3.43 -6.92 4.33
C ALA A 144 -2.29 -7.90 4.65
N VAL A 145 -1.28 -7.45 5.38
CA VAL A 145 -0.15 -8.28 5.82
C VAL A 145 -0.62 -9.40 6.78
N ILE A 146 -1.52 -9.08 7.71
CA ILE A 146 -2.09 -10.06 8.65
C ILE A 146 -2.99 -11.07 7.92
N CYS A 147 -3.95 -10.59 7.13
CA CYS A 147 -4.89 -11.42 6.38
C CYS A 147 -4.19 -12.37 5.41
N THR A 148 -3.15 -11.90 4.73
CA THR A 148 -2.38 -12.76 3.81
C THR A 148 -1.62 -13.86 4.53
N ARG A 149 -1.10 -13.62 5.73
CA ARG A 149 -0.49 -14.70 6.53
C ARG A 149 -1.49 -15.68 7.08
N LEU A 150 -2.66 -15.21 7.52
CA LEU A 150 -3.74 -16.07 7.94
C LEU A 150 -4.13 -17.01 6.81
N ALA A 151 -4.31 -16.47 5.59
CA ALA A 151 -4.62 -17.24 4.39
C ALA A 151 -3.51 -18.24 3.98
N MET A 152 -2.24 -17.93 4.24
CA MET A 152 -1.11 -18.82 3.95
C MET A 152 -0.82 -19.84 5.07
N GLY A 153 -1.70 -19.97 6.07
CA GLY A 153 -1.57 -20.97 7.14
C GLY A 153 -0.53 -20.61 8.23
N GLY A 154 -0.16 -19.33 8.36
CA GLY A 154 0.87 -18.88 9.30
C GLY A 154 0.46 -18.88 10.78
N PHE A 155 -0.83 -19.06 11.09
CA PHE A 155 -1.38 -18.80 12.43
C PHE A 155 -2.04 -20.02 13.10
N LEU A 156 -2.58 -20.96 12.33
CA LEU A 156 -3.44 -22.03 12.84
C LEU A 156 -2.86 -23.41 12.49
N ARG A 157 -1.79 -23.80 13.19
CA ARG A 157 -1.59 -25.22 13.49
C ARG A 157 -1.77 -25.37 14.99
N PHE A 158 -2.99 -25.75 15.39
CA PHE A 158 -3.22 -26.30 16.72
C PHE A 158 -2.39 -27.58 16.81
N THR A 159 -1.26 -27.52 17.52
CA THR A 159 -0.63 -28.74 17.99
C THR A 159 -1.54 -29.31 19.07
N MET A 160 -2.51 -30.14 18.67
CA MET A 160 -3.27 -30.94 19.62
C MET A 160 -2.29 -31.89 20.30
N PRO A 161 -2.27 -31.99 21.64
CA PRO A 161 -1.52 -33.03 22.34
C PRO A 161 -2.24 -34.36 22.11
N ALA A 162 -2.02 -34.97 20.95
CA ALA A 162 -2.28 -36.39 20.78
C ALA A 162 -1.17 -37.14 21.53
N GLY A 163 -1.56 -38.00 22.47
CA GLY A 163 -0.64 -38.74 23.33
C GLY A 163 0.51 -39.38 22.55
N GLY A 164 1.72 -39.22 23.08
CA GLY A 164 2.91 -39.99 22.69
C GLY A 164 3.61 -39.60 21.39
N ASN A 165 2.90 -39.22 20.32
CA ASN A 165 3.51 -38.91 19.02
C ASN A 165 2.92 -37.65 18.39
N ARG A 166 3.76 -36.63 18.20
CA ARG A 166 3.38 -35.36 17.60
C ARG A 166 3.11 -35.52 16.10
N VAL A 167 1.84 -35.72 15.74
CA VAL A 167 1.40 -35.64 14.35
C VAL A 167 1.32 -34.16 13.97
N THR A 168 2.14 -33.73 13.02
CA THR A 168 1.99 -32.42 12.38
C THR A 168 1.19 -32.60 11.09
N LEU A 169 -0.12 -32.29 11.10
CA LEU A 169 -0.86 -31.97 9.87
C LEU A 169 -0.28 -30.70 9.28
#